data_AF-A0A928JPH8-F1
#
_entry.id   AF-A0A928JPH8-F1
#
_cell.length_a   1.000
_cell.length_b   1.000
_cell.length_c   1.000
_cell.angle_alpha   90.00
_cell.angle_beta   90.00
_cell.angle_gamma   90.00
#
_symmetry.space_group_name_H-M   'P 1'
#
loop_
_entity.id
_entity.type
_entity.pdbx_description
1 polymer ?
#
loop_
_entity_poly.entity_id
_entity_poly.type
_entity_poly.pdbx_seq_one_letter_code
_entity_poly.pdbx_strand_id
1 'polypeptide(L)'
;MADNNQKKQNAAPEQDTNSLRQIRIDKLHAMQEAGNDPFQVMTATQTAKSMEIKNNYEDFEDREVSICGRMIARRIMGKASFAQIQDREGNIQIYVSRDDLGVDDYQAFKKAWDIGDILEVTGKVFKTKTGEISVHATNAKLLSKSLLPLPEKFHGLKDADTRYRQRYVDLIVNPDVKDTFIKRSKIITSVRKTMDDAGYIEVETPVLNTIAGGAAARPFITHHNALDIDMYMRIATELPLKRLIVGGMERVYEIGRIFRNEGMDAKHNPEFTTIEFYEAYTDYNGMMDRTEAIFRNAALAANGTTKLTYKGVEMDLAEPFERLTMAEAVKK
;
A
#
# COMPACT_ATOMS: atom_id res chain seq x y z
N MET A 1 23.81 -8.56 -33.90
CA MET A 1 24.27 -9.62 -32.97
C MET A 1 24.94 -8.98 -31.75
N ALA A 2 24.19 -8.23 -30.94
CA ALA A 2 24.67 -7.65 -29.70
C ALA A 2 23.46 -7.23 -28.86
N ASP A 3 22.65 -8.18 -28.37
CA ASP A 3 21.54 -7.85 -27.48
C ASP A 3 21.03 -9.00 -26.59
N ASN A 4 21.77 -10.11 -26.49
CA ASN A 4 21.33 -11.28 -25.72
C ASN A 4 22.09 -11.53 -24.42
N ASN A 5 22.94 -10.59 -23.97
CA ASN A 5 23.83 -10.81 -22.82
C ASN A 5 23.46 -10.04 -21.54
N GLN A 6 22.37 -9.25 -21.52
CA GLN A 6 21.95 -8.53 -20.30
C GLN A 6 20.83 -9.20 -19.50
N LYS A 7 20.25 -10.31 -19.97
CA LYS A 7 19.16 -11.04 -19.27
C LYS A 7 19.62 -12.04 -18.19
N LYS A 8 20.92 -12.14 -17.86
CA LYS A 8 21.44 -13.23 -17.02
C LYS A 8 21.94 -12.86 -15.61
N GLN A 9 21.79 -11.62 -15.13
CA GLN A 9 22.44 -11.21 -13.87
C GLN A 9 21.56 -10.97 -12.65
N ASN A 10 20.24 -11.19 -12.70
CA ASN A 10 19.35 -10.95 -11.54
C ASN A 10 18.51 -12.16 -11.09
N ALA A 11 18.90 -13.39 -11.45
CA ALA A 11 18.36 -14.56 -10.78
C ALA A 11 19.24 -14.84 -9.54
N ALA A 12 18.77 -14.49 -8.33
CA ALA A 12 19.15 -15.28 -7.17
C ALA A 12 18.86 -16.76 -7.53
N PRO A 13 19.72 -17.73 -7.16
CA PRO A 13 19.69 -19.05 -7.78
C PRO A 13 18.31 -19.68 -7.58
N GLU A 14 17.54 -19.78 -8.67
CA GLU A 14 16.15 -20.25 -8.68
C GLU A 14 16.02 -21.66 -8.08
N GLN A 15 17.12 -22.43 -8.13
CA GLN A 15 17.29 -23.73 -7.46
C GLN A 15 17.29 -23.63 -5.92
N ASP A 16 17.88 -22.60 -5.34
CA ASP A 16 17.95 -22.40 -3.89
C ASP A 16 16.57 -22.03 -3.31
N THR A 17 15.86 -21.12 -3.98
CA THR A 17 14.49 -20.73 -3.61
C THR A 17 13.51 -21.91 -3.68
N ASN A 18 13.61 -22.76 -4.70
CA ASN A 18 12.77 -23.96 -4.82
C ASN A 18 13.08 -25.00 -3.74
N SER A 19 14.36 -25.19 -3.40
CA SER A 19 14.76 -26.08 -2.31
C SER A 19 14.24 -25.59 -0.95
N LEU A 20 14.33 -24.28 -0.69
CA LEU A 20 13.79 -23.65 0.53
C LEU A 20 12.27 -23.74 0.58
N ARG A 21 11.58 -23.54 -0.54
CA ARG A 21 10.13 -23.72 -0.62
C ARG A 21 9.72 -25.13 -0.24
N GLN A 22 10.41 -26.14 -0.77
CA GLN A 22 10.10 -27.54 -0.45
C GLN A 22 10.28 -27.83 1.04
N ILE A 23 11.39 -27.38 1.64
CA ILE A 23 11.61 -27.51 3.10
C ILE A 23 10.46 -26.88 3.90
N ARG A 24 9.96 -25.72 3.48
CA ARG A 24 8.83 -25.06 4.17
C ARG A 24 7.50 -25.78 3.98
N ILE A 25 7.29 -26.42 2.83
CA ILE A 25 6.14 -27.30 2.58
C ILE A 25 6.21 -28.54 3.49
N ASP A 26 7.37 -29.19 3.58
CA ASP A 26 7.55 -30.37 4.42
C ASP A 26 7.29 -30.04 5.91
N LYS A 27 7.76 -28.87 6.37
CA LYS A 27 7.43 -28.36 7.70
C LYS A 27 5.93 -28.15 7.90
N LEU A 28 5.23 -27.62 6.89
CA LEU A 28 3.78 -27.43 6.96
C LEU A 28 3.06 -28.78 7.08
N HIS A 29 3.41 -29.76 6.25
CA HIS A 29 2.82 -31.09 6.33
C HIS A 29 3.05 -31.74 7.70
N ALA A 30 4.26 -31.65 8.24
CA ALA A 30 4.55 -32.17 9.58
C ALA A 30 3.71 -31.46 10.67
N MET A 31 3.43 -30.17 10.53
CA MET A 31 2.54 -29.43 11.45
C MET A 31 1.09 -29.90 11.32
N GLN A 32 0.61 -30.14 10.09
CA GLN A 32 -0.73 -30.64 9.82
C GLN A 32 -0.93 -32.07 10.35
N GLU A 33 0.04 -32.96 10.14
CA GLU A 33 0.04 -34.33 10.66
C GLU A 33 0.05 -34.36 12.20
N ALA A 34 0.73 -33.40 12.83
CA ALA A 34 0.71 -33.22 14.29
C ALA A 34 -0.57 -32.57 14.83
N GLY A 35 -1.56 -32.29 13.97
CA GLY A 35 -2.83 -31.65 14.36
C GLY A 35 -2.75 -30.14 14.59
N ASN A 36 -1.64 -29.50 14.25
CA ASN A 36 -1.36 -28.07 14.47
C ASN A 36 -1.35 -27.30 13.14
N ASP A 37 -2.40 -27.44 12.33
CA ASP A 37 -2.48 -26.74 11.04
C ASP A 37 -2.66 -25.22 11.24
N PRO A 38 -1.67 -24.39 10.86
CA PRO A 38 -1.79 -22.94 11.03
C PRO A 38 -2.91 -22.34 10.18
N PHE A 39 -3.33 -22.98 9.09
CA PHE A 39 -4.41 -22.49 8.23
C PHE A 39 -5.81 -22.85 8.74
N GLN A 40 -5.93 -23.65 9.80
CA GLN A 40 -7.18 -23.85 10.53
C GLN A 40 -7.42 -22.77 11.59
N VAL A 41 -6.41 -21.93 11.89
CA VAL A 41 -6.53 -20.81 12.82
C VAL A 41 -7.24 -19.65 12.13
N MET A 42 -8.53 -19.48 12.45
CA MET A 42 -9.39 -18.49 11.79
C MET A 42 -9.42 -17.13 12.50
N THR A 43 -8.99 -17.07 13.76
CA THR A 43 -9.03 -15.85 14.57
C THR A 43 -7.74 -15.66 15.35
N ALA A 44 -7.41 -14.40 15.61
CA ALA A 44 -6.32 -13.98 16.47
C ALA A 44 -6.78 -12.77 17.29
N THR A 45 -6.24 -12.62 18.49
CA THR A 45 -6.52 -11.46 19.35
C THR A 45 -5.40 -10.46 19.18
N GLN A 46 -5.73 -9.24 18.73
CA GLN A 46 -4.79 -8.12 18.69
C GLN A 46 -5.29 -7.01 19.61
N THR A 47 -4.60 -6.78 20.73
CA THR A 47 -4.97 -5.75 21.71
C THR A 47 -4.16 -4.46 21.55
N ALA A 48 -3.02 -4.54 20.87
CA ALA A 48 -2.13 -3.39 20.64
C ALA A 48 -1.30 -3.59 19.37
N LYS A 49 -0.76 -2.50 18.85
CA LYS A 49 0.16 -2.50 17.69
C LYS A 49 1.56 -2.06 18.07
N SER A 50 2.51 -2.31 17.16
CA SER A 50 3.93 -2.08 17.36
C SER A 50 4.27 -0.64 17.71
N MET A 51 3.81 0.33 16.91
CA MET A 51 4.12 1.75 17.13
C MET A 51 3.28 2.35 18.25
N GLU A 52 2.06 1.87 18.47
CA GLU A 52 1.25 2.24 19.63
C GLU A 52 1.96 1.94 20.95
N ILE A 53 2.51 0.73 21.10
CA ILE A 53 3.29 0.33 22.29
C ILE A 53 4.56 1.18 22.40
N LYS A 54 5.29 1.37 21.28
CA LYS A 54 6.56 2.10 21.30
C LYS A 54 6.41 3.58 21.63
N ASN A 55 5.37 4.22 21.09
CA ASN A 55 5.14 5.66 21.29
C ASN A 55 4.58 5.97 22.67
N ASN A 56 3.90 5.01 23.32
CA ASN A 56 3.26 5.20 24.63
C ASN A 56 3.79 4.19 25.67
N TYR A 57 5.09 3.91 25.66
CA TYR A 57 5.69 2.85 26.50
C TYR A 57 5.28 2.92 27.98
N GLU A 58 5.21 4.11 28.55
CA GLU A 58 4.89 4.33 29.96
C GLU A 58 3.50 3.78 30.34
N ASP A 59 2.53 3.82 29.42
CA ASP A 59 1.18 3.27 29.62
C ASP A 59 1.10 1.74 29.41
N PHE A 60 2.15 1.17 28.79
CA PHE A 60 2.21 -0.23 28.42
C PHE A 60 3.21 -1.03 29.24
N GLU A 61 4.12 -0.40 29.98
CA GLU A 61 5.13 -1.09 30.80
C GLU A 61 4.46 -2.12 31.74
N ASP A 62 4.97 -3.35 31.74
CA ASP A 62 4.45 -4.51 32.46
C ASP A 62 3.02 -4.94 32.12
N ARG A 63 2.35 -4.26 31.18
CA ARG A 63 1.02 -4.61 30.69
C ARG A 63 1.12 -5.81 29.74
N GLU A 64 0.17 -6.72 29.89
CA GLU A 64 0.00 -7.81 28.94
C GLU A 64 -0.70 -7.31 27.66
N VAL A 65 -0.10 -7.63 26.52
CA VAL A 65 -0.61 -7.29 25.20
C VAL A 65 -0.56 -8.52 24.30
N SER A 66 -1.49 -8.59 23.34
CA SER A 66 -1.43 -9.50 22.21
C SER A 66 -1.18 -8.72 20.93
N ILE A 67 -0.10 -9.05 20.23
CA ILE A 67 0.31 -8.44 18.97
C ILE A 67 0.24 -9.47 17.84
N CYS A 68 -0.11 -9.00 16.64
CA CYS A 68 -0.14 -9.83 15.44
C CYS A 68 0.73 -9.21 14.35
N GLY A 69 1.53 -10.03 13.67
CA GLY A 69 2.36 -9.52 12.58
C GLY A 69 3.27 -10.55 11.94
N ARG A 70 4.01 -10.12 10.93
CA ARG A 70 4.94 -10.93 10.16
C ARG A 70 6.30 -10.99 10.85
N MET A 71 6.87 -12.17 11.05
CA MET A 71 8.24 -12.33 11.50
C MET A 71 9.20 -11.89 10.39
N ILE A 72 9.90 -10.77 10.58
CA ILE A 72 10.86 -10.22 9.59
C ILE A 72 12.32 -10.50 9.93
N ALA A 73 12.61 -10.88 11.17
CA ALA A 73 13.93 -11.31 11.62
C ALA A 73 13.81 -12.21 12.84
N ARG A 74 14.76 -13.13 13.01
CA ARG A 74 14.86 -14.01 14.17
C ARG A 74 16.32 -14.30 14.50
N ARG A 75 16.67 -14.26 15.79
CA ARG A 75 17.97 -14.63 16.34
C ARG A 75 17.77 -15.64 17.45
N ILE A 76 18.32 -16.84 17.26
CA ILE A 76 18.22 -17.94 18.23
C ILE A 76 19.44 -17.91 19.15
N MET A 77 19.22 -18.01 20.46
CA MET A 77 20.24 -17.91 21.52
C MET A 77 20.07 -19.06 22.52
N GLY A 78 20.24 -20.30 22.05
CA GLY A 78 20.09 -21.49 22.90
C GLY A 78 18.63 -21.70 23.35
N LYS A 79 18.35 -21.39 24.62
CA LYS A 79 17.03 -21.51 25.28
C LYS A 79 16.15 -20.25 25.17
N ALA A 80 16.69 -19.16 24.63
CA ALA A 80 15.94 -17.96 24.33
C ALA A 80 16.15 -17.52 22.88
N SER A 81 15.25 -16.71 22.37
CA SER A 81 15.30 -16.15 21.02
C SER A 81 14.72 -14.74 21.01
N PHE A 82 15.25 -13.90 20.12
CA PHE A 82 14.63 -12.63 19.78
C PHE A 82 14.08 -12.71 18.36
N ALA A 83 12.92 -12.11 18.12
CA ALA A 83 12.40 -11.92 16.78
C ALA A 83 11.83 -10.51 16.61
N GLN A 84 11.73 -10.06 15.37
CA GLN A 84 11.09 -8.79 15.00
C GLN A 84 9.79 -9.10 14.29
N ILE A 85 8.70 -8.57 14.83
CA ILE A 85 7.34 -8.71 14.31
C ILE A 85 6.96 -7.40 13.65
N GLN A 86 6.62 -7.45 12.36
CA GLN A 86 6.16 -6.32 11.56
C GLN A 86 4.64 -6.35 11.41
N ASP A 87 3.98 -5.26 11.78
CA ASP A 87 2.53 -5.10 11.62
C ASP A 87 2.18 -3.93 10.67
N ARG A 88 0.96 -3.40 10.80
CA ARG A 88 0.53 -2.28 9.95
C ARG A 88 1.33 -1.00 10.19
N GLU A 89 1.76 -0.73 11.41
CA GLU A 89 2.30 0.56 11.81
C GLU A 89 3.83 0.56 11.85
N GLY A 90 4.45 -0.60 12.09
CA GLY A 90 5.90 -0.69 12.19
C GLY A 90 6.37 -2.07 12.61
N ASN A 91 7.45 -2.07 13.39
CA ASN A 91 8.09 -3.28 13.89
C ASN A 91 8.18 -3.23 15.41
N ILE A 92 8.06 -4.38 16.08
CA ILE A 92 8.30 -4.54 17.51
C ILE A 92 9.09 -5.83 17.77
N GLN A 93 9.99 -5.78 18.76
CA GLN A 93 10.76 -6.95 19.15
C GLN A 93 9.92 -7.86 20.05
N ILE A 94 10.07 -9.17 19.88
CA ILE A 94 9.60 -10.16 20.84
C ILE A 94 10.80 -10.89 21.44
N TYR A 95 10.71 -11.16 22.73
CA TYR A 95 11.60 -12.07 23.44
C TYR A 95 10.83 -13.36 23.72
N VAL A 96 11.39 -14.48 23.28
CA VAL A 96 10.77 -15.80 23.40
C VAL A 96 11.73 -16.71 24.16
N SER A 97 11.27 -17.27 25.27
CA SER A 97 12.08 -18.13 26.13
C SER A 97 11.41 -19.49 26.26
N ARG A 98 12.21 -20.56 26.32
CA ARG A 98 11.70 -21.92 26.56
C ARG A 98 11.00 -22.05 27.91
N ASP A 99 11.49 -21.34 28.91
CA ASP A 99 11.00 -21.49 30.27
C ASP A 99 9.65 -20.78 30.45
N ASP A 100 9.37 -19.74 29.64
CA ASP A 100 8.11 -18.97 29.68
C ASP A 100 7.07 -19.46 28.65
N LEU A 101 7.51 -19.83 27.42
CA LEU A 101 6.61 -20.33 26.37
C LEU A 101 6.30 -21.83 26.50
N GLY A 102 7.15 -22.59 27.20
CA GLY A 102 7.09 -24.04 27.27
C GLY A 102 8.00 -24.73 26.24
N VAL A 103 8.28 -26.01 26.49
CA VAL A 103 9.28 -26.77 25.72
C VAL A 103 8.83 -26.99 24.28
N ASP A 104 7.59 -27.43 24.07
CA ASP A 104 7.09 -27.82 22.75
C ASP A 104 6.90 -26.61 21.83
N ASP A 105 6.25 -25.57 22.32
CA ASP A 105 6.02 -24.32 21.57
C ASP A 105 7.33 -23.61 21.24
N TYR A 106 8.32 -23.61 22.16
CA TYR A 106 9.64 -23.08 21.85
C TYR A 106 10.39 -23.91 20.81
N GLN A 107 10.25 -25.25 20.81
CA GLN A 107 10.83 -26.09 19.76
C GLN A 107 10.15 -25.84 18.41
N ALA A 108 8.83 -25.67 18.38
CA ALA A 108 8.08 -25.28 17.18
C ALA A 108 8.56 -23.93 16.66
N PHE A 109 8.64 -22.92 17.53
CA PHE A 109 9.19 -21.60 17.21
C PHE A 109 10.59 -21.68 16.63
N LYS A 110 11.47 -22.55 17.17
CA LYS A 110 12.87 -22.66 16.74
C LYS A 110 13.05 -23.43 15.44
N LYS A 111 12.31 -24.52 15.22
CA LYS A 111 12.53 -25.46 14.12
C LYS A 111 11.50 -25.33 12.99
N ALA A 112 10.23 -25.20 13.33
CA ALA A 112 9.12 -25.25 12.39
C ALA A 112 8.76 -23.87 11.83
N TRP A 113 8.92 -22.80 12.61
CA TRP A 113 8.60 -21.44 12.17
C TRP A 113 9.78 -20.81 11.42
N ASP A 114 9.49 -19.89 10.50
CA ASP A 114 10.45 -19.28 9.59
C ASP A 114 10.19 -17.77 9.41
N ILE A 115 11.22 -17.05 8.96
CA ILE A 115 11.08 -15.65 8.56
C ILE A 115 10.07 -15.56 7.39
N GLY A 116 9.10 -14.67 7.54
CA GLY A 116 7.96 -14.50 6.65
C GLY A 116 6.65 -15.00 7.26
N ASP A 117 6.68 -15.86 8.28
CA ASP A 117 5.47 -16.37 8.94
C ASP A 117 4.69 -15.26 9.65
N ILE A 118 3.37 -15.41 9.73
CA ILE A 118 2.49 -14.49 10.46
C ILE A 118 2.15 -15.12 11.80
N LEU A 119 2.37 -14.38 12.89
CA LEU A 119 2.23 -14.84 14.26
C LEU A 119 1.27 -13.96 15.05
N GLU A 120 0.62 -14.58 16.04
CA GLU A 120 0.06 -13.93 17.22
C GLU A 120 1.04 -14.16 18.38
N VAL A 121 1.39 -13.12 19.13
CA VAL A 121 2.23 -13.21 20.31
C VAL A 121 1.58 -12.46 21.45
N THR A 122 1.35 -13.15 22.56
CA THR A 122 0.84 -12.58 23.80
C THR A 122 1.96 -12.55 24.83
N GLY A 123 2.07 -11.44 25.57
CA GLY A 123 3.14 -11.27 26.54
C GLY A 123 3.16 -9.90 27.20
N LYS A 124 4.10 -9.72 28.14
CA LYS A 124 4.27 -8.45 28.86
C LYS A 124 5.21 -7.52 28.12
N VAL A 125 4.86 -6.25 28.01
CA VAL A 125 5.75 -5.23 27.45
C VAL A 125 6.84 -4.91 28.47
N PHE A 126 8.09 -4.88 27.99
CA PHE A 126 9.25 -4.55 28.81
C PHE A 126 10.33 -3.87 27.96
N LYS A 127 11.37 -3.38 28.62
CA LYS A 127 12.56 -2.82 27.97
C LYS A 127 13.76 -3.74 28.21
N THR A 128 14.45 -4.07 27.12
CA THR A 128 15.69 -4.85 27.19
C THR A 128 16.84 -4.04 27.80
N LYS A 129 17.95 -4.71 28.16
CA LYS A 129 19.16 -4.04 28.67
C LYS A 129 19.75 -3.01 27.70
N THR A 130 19.50 -3.16 26.39
CA THR A 130 19.93 -2.23 25.35
C THR A 130 18.94 -1.09 25.10
N GLY A 131 17.85 -1.01 25.88
CA GLY A 131 16.84 0.03 25.76
C GLY A 131 15.76 -0.23 24.70
N GLU A 132 15.81 -1.38 24.00
CA GLU A 132 14.80 -1.73 23.00
C GLU A 132 13.49 -2.18 23.69
N ILE A 133 12.36 -1.59 23.28
CA ILE A 133 11.01 -1.93 23.75
C ILE A 133 10.57 -3.23 23.07
N SER A 134 10.14 -4.19 23.89
CA SER A 134 9.92 -5.56 23.47
C SER A 134 8.72 -6.19 24.19
N VAL A 135 8.16 -7.25 23.62
CA VAL A 135 7.13 -8.07 24.26
C VAL A 135 7.77 -9.38 24.72
N HIS A 136 7.71 -9.66 26.02
CA HIS A 136 8.12 -10.92 26.61
C HIS A 136 7.01 -11.95 26.41
N ALA A 137 7.16 -12.82 25.41
CA ALA A 137 6.16 -13.78 25.00
C ALA A 137 5.91 -14.85 26.06
N THR A 138 4.66 -14.92 26.53
CA THR A 138 4.12 -16.02 27.35
C THR A 138 3.31 -17.00 26.51
N ASN A 139 2.79 -16.56 25.36
CA ASN A 139 2.12 -17.39 24.39
C ASN A 139 2.47 -16.92 22.96
N ALA A 140 2.55 -17.86 22.02
CA ALA A 140 2.77 -17.56 20.62
C ALA A 140 2.04 -18.58 19.75
N LYS A 141 1.39 -18.11 18.69
CA LYS A 141 0.69 -18.97 17.73
C LYS A 141 1.09 -18.61 16.31
N LEU A 142 1.29 -19.63 15.48
CA LEU A 142 1.47 -19.47 14.05
C LEU A 142 0.10 -19.33 13.39
N LEU A 143 -0.16 -18.15 12.81
CA LEU A 143 -1.42 -17.85 12.12
C LEU A 143 -1.35 -18.18 10.62
N SER A 144 -0.17 -18.07 10.02
CA SER A 144 -0.01 -18.36 8.60
C SER A 144 1.44 -18.72 8.28
N LYS A 145 1.61 -19.87 7.62
CA LYS A 145 2.91 -20.34 7.17
C LYS A 145 3.30 -19.67 5.85
N SER A 146 4.47 -19.03 5.83
CA SER A 146 5.05 -18.46 4.63
C SER A 146 5.84 -19.51 3.87
N LEU A 147 5.35 -19.95 2.71
CA LEU A 147 6.00 -21.00 1.90
C LEU A 147 7.14 -20.49 1.04
N LEU A 148 7.19 -19.18 0.75
CA LEU A 148 8.26 -18.55 -0.01
C LEU A 148 9.10 -17.66 0.91
N PRO A 149 10.44 -17.71 0.82
CA PRO A 149 11.29 -16.84 1.60
C PRO A 149 11.09 -15.37 1.20
N LEU A 150 11.22 -14.46 2.18
CA LEU A 150 11.31 -13.03 1.88
C LEU A 150 12.64 -12.74 1.16
N PRO A 151 12.68 -11.77 0.23
CA PRO A 151 13.93 -11.32 -0.36
C PRO A 151 14.89 -10.78 0.71
N GLU A 152 16.19 -10.92 0.49
CA GLU A 152 17.20 -10.41 1.42
C GLU A 152 17.14 -8.88 1.57
N LYS A 153 17.20 -8.37 2.81
CA LYS A 153 17.06 -6.94 3.13
C LYS A 153 18.01 -5.99 2.36
N PHE A 154 19.22 -6.44 2.01
CA PHE A 154 20.26 -5.55 1.44
C PHE A 154 20.23 -5.47 -0.09
N HIS A 155 19.75 -6.52 -0.77
CA HIS A 155 19.74 -6.62 -2.23
C HIS A 155 18.33 -6.84 -2.82
N GLY A 156 17.35 -7.20 -2.00
CA GLY A 156 16.28 -8.14 -2.40
C GLY A 156 15.15 -7.60 -3.26
N LEU A 157 14.93 -6.30 -3.38
CA LEU A 157 13.90 -5.80 -4.30
C LEU A 157 14.15 -4.36 -4.74
N LYS A 158 15.28 -4.12 -5.43
CA LYS A 158 15.58 -2.81 -6.03
C LYS A 158 15.06 -2.68 -7.46
N ASP A 159 14.97 -3.80 -8.18
CA ASP A 159 14.50 -3.83 -9.56
C ASP A 159 13.05 -3.37 -9.68
N ALA A 160 12.80 -2.33 -10.47
CA ALA A 160 11.50 -1.67 -10.55
C ALA A 160 10.42 -2.59 -11.13
N ASP A 161 10.74 -3.38 -12.16
CA ASP A 161 9.79 -4.31 -12.79
C ASP A 161 9.33 -5.39 -11.80
N THR A 162 10.27 -5.99 -11.07
CA THR A 162 9.96 -6.99 -10.04
C THR A 162 9.09 -6.41 -8.93
N ARG A 163 9.39 -5.18 -8.46
CA ARG A 163 8.54 -4.47 -7.47
C ARG A 163 7.13 -4.23 -7.97
N TYR A 164 6.96 -3.93 -9.25
CA TYR A 164 5.66 -3.68 -9.85
C TYR A 164 4.86 -4.99 -10.02
N ARG A 165 5.51 -6.09 -10.42
CA ARG A 165 4.88 -7.42 -10.54
C ARG A 165 4.55 -8.05 -9.19
N GLN A 166 5.40 -7.85 -8.19
CA GLN A 166 5.27 -8.45 -6.86
C GLN A 166 5.02 -7.37 -5.80
N ARG A 167 3.98 -6.55 -6.01
CA ARG A 167 3.66 -5.43 -5.10
C ARG A 167 3.49 -5.87 -3.65
N TYR A 168 2.96 -7.07 -3.41
CA TYR A 168 2.79 -7.63 -2.06
C TYR A 168 4.13 -7.84 -1.34
N VAL A 169 5.19 -8.24 -2.07
CA VAL A 169 6.55 -8.35 -1.51
C VAL A 169 7.15 -6.98 -1.28
N ASP A 170 6.99 -6.07 -2.25
CA ASP A 170 7.48 -4.68 -2.16
C ASP A 170 6.91 -3.95 -0.93
N LEU A 171 5.63 -4.14 -0.62
CA LEU A 171 4.98 -3.58 0.56
C LEU A 171 5.49 -4.14 1.90
N ILE A 172 6.04 -5.35 1.91
CA ILE A 172 6.63 -5.97 3.11
C ILE A 172 8.03 -5.38 3.36
N VAL A 173 8.85 -5.30 2.32
CA VAL A 173 10.27 -4.97 2.46
C VAL A 173 10.58 -3.47 2.35
N ASN A 174 9.71 -2.66 1.74
CA ASN A 174 9.88 -1.22 1.55
C ASN A 174 8.75 -0.42 2.24
N PRO A 175 8.93 -0.01 3.51
CA PRO A 175 7.92 0.74 4.26
C PRO A 175 7.44 2.04 3.59
N ASP A 176 8.34 2.75 2.90
CA ASP A 176 8.02 4.01 2.21
C ASP A 176 6.99 3.82 1.08
N VAL A 177 6.96 2.64 0.46
CA VAL A 177 5.95 2.29 -0.55
C VAL A 177 4.58 2.23 0.09
N LYS A 178 4.48 1.59 1.26
CA LYS A 178 3.22 1.51 2.02
C LYS A 178 2.74 2.89 2.45
N ASP A 179 3.64 3.74 2.94
CA ASP A 179 3.32 5.13 3.26
C ASP A 179 2.78 5.89 2.04
N THR A 180 3.38 5.68 0.86
CA THR A 180 2.90 6.26 -0.40
C THR A 180 1.44 5.87 -0.71
N PHE A 181 1.05 4.61 -0.51
CA PHE A 181 -0.35 4.18 -0.69
C PHE A 181 -1.30 4.77 0.36
N ILE A 182 -0.87 4.86 1.61
CA ILE A 182 -1.65 5.50 2.68
C ILE A 182 -1.87 6.98 2.35
N LYS A 183 -0.81 7.69 1.95
CA LYS A 183 -0.88 9.10 1.51
C LYS A 183 -1.78 9.26 0.30
N ARG A 184 -1.70 8.36 -0.70
CA ARG A 184 -2.62 8.37 -1.84
C ARG A 184 -4.08 8.26 -1.38
N SER A 185 -4.39 7.37 -0.44
CA SER A 185 -5.75 7.26 0.11
C SER A 185 -6.17 8.54 0.82
N LYS A 186 -5.30 9.14 1.64
CA LYS A 186 -5.56 10.41 2.33
C LYS A 186 -5.82 11.57 1.36
N ILE A 187 -5.04 11.65 0.27
CA ILE A 187 -5.24 12.63 -0.81
C ILE A 187 -6.64 12.48 -1.39
N ILE A 188 -7.04 11.28 -1.80
CA ILE A 188 -8.36 11.05 -2.39
C ILE A 188 -9.49 11.41 -1.41
N THR A 189 -9.37 11.03 -0.14
CA THR A 189 -10.34 11.42 0.90
C THR A 189 -10.40 12.94 1.08
N SER A 190 -9.26 13.62 1.09
CA SER A 190 -9.19 15.08 1.20
C SER A 190 -9.79 15.79 -0.02
N VAL A 191 -9.59 15.25 -1.22
CA VAL A 191 -10.21 15.77 -2.44
C VAL A 191 -11.72 15.70 -2.30
N ARG A 192 -12.30 14.54 -1.96
CA ARG A 192 -13.75 14.39 -1.71
C ARG A 192 -14.24 15.42 -0.71
N LYS A 193 -13.62 15.48 0.46
CA LYS A 193 -14.01 16.43 1.51
C LYS A 193 -13.98 17.88 0.99
N THR A 194 -12.96 18.26 0.22
CA THR A 194 -12.85 19.62 -0.34
C THR A 194 -13.98 19.93 -1.32
N MET A 195 -14.38 18.94 -2.14
CA MET A 195 -15.49 19.08 -3.08
C MET A 195 -16.84 19.11 -2.35
N ASP A 196 -17.03 18.23 -1.37
CA ASP A 196 -18.27 18.14 -0.57
C ASP A 196 -18.49 19.42 0.24
N ASP A 197 -17.45 19.95 0.88
CA ASP A 197 -17.49 21.23 1.61
C ASP A 197 -17.83 22.41 0.68
N ALA A 198 -17.48 22.32 -0.61
CA ALA A 198 -17.81 23.30 -1.64
C ALA A 198 -19.19 23.07 -2.29
N GLY A 199 -19.96 22.09 -1.81
CA GLY A 199 -21.32 21.80 -2.28
C GLY A 199 -21.38 21.06 -3.61
N TYR A 200 -20.32 20.37 -4.02
CA TYR A 200 -20.39 19.46 -5.17
C TYR A 200 -21.02 18.13 -4.77
N ILE A 201 -21.65 17.48 -5.76
CA ILE A 201 -22.22 16.15 -5.62
C ILE A 201 -21.33 15.14 -6.34
N GLU A 202 -20.84 14.11 -5.64
CA GLU A 202 -20.13 12.98 -6.27
C GLU A 202 -21.13 12.14 -7.07
N VAL A 203 -20.79 11.82 -8.32
CA VAL A 203 -21.62 11.02 -9.22
C VAL A 203 -20.78 9.92 -9.89
N GLU A 204 -21.46 8.89 -10.38
CA GLU A 204 -20.84 7.82 -11.17
C GLU A 204 -21.45 7.80 -12.57
N THR A 205 -20.59 7.93 -13.59
CA THR A 205 -21.02 7.95 -15.00
C THR A 205 -20.59 6.67 -15.73
N PRO A 206 -21.21 6.32 -16.87
CA PRO A 206 -20.91 5.07 -17.57
C PRO A 206 -19.42 4.89 -17.93
N VAL A 207 -18.87 3.74 -17.55
CA VAL A 207 -17.50 3.33 -17.93
C VAL A 207 -17.46 2.81 -19.37
N LEU A 208 -18.52 2.11 -19.79
CA LEU A 208 -18.70 1.61 -21.15
C LEU A 208 -19.63 2.56 -21.91
N ASN A 209 -19.15 3.05 -23.05
CA ASN A 209 -19.89 3.97 -23.91
C ASN A 209 -20.02 3.40 -25.32
N THR A 210 -21.08 3.76 -26.03
CA THR A 210 -21.24 3.42 -27.46
C THR A 210 -20.37 4.30 -28.38
N ILE A 211 -19.86 5.43 -27.85
CA ILE A 211 -18.98 6.35 -28.54
C ILE A 211 -17.89 6.79 -27.57
N ALA A 212 -16.63 6.79 -27.99
CA ALA A 212 -15.53 7.38 -27.22
C ALA A 212 -15.49 8.90 -27.43
N GLY A 213 -15.45 9.68 -26.34
CA GLY A 213 -15.39 11.15 -26.39
C GLY A 213 -14.93 11.79 -25.08
N GLY A 214 -14.72 13.11 -25.09
CA GLY A 214 -14.24 13.90 -23.93
C GLY A 214 -12.70 14.00 -23.80
N ALA A 215 -11.94 13.33 -24.67
CA ALA A 215 -10.49 13.52 -24.77
C ALA A 215 -9.98 13.10 -26.15
N ALA A 216 -8.77 13.52 -26.51
CA ALA A 216 -8.06 13.01 -27.69
C ALA A 216 -7.16 11.83 -27.28
N ALA A 217 -7.73 10.62 -27.28
CA ALA A 217 -7.02 9.39 -26.91
C ALA A 217 -7.59 8.18 -27.68
N ARG A 218 -6.76 7.15 -27.89
CA ARG A 218 -7.23 5.89 -28.48
C ARG A 218 -7.97 5.08 -27.40
N PRO A 219 -9.24 4.67 -27.60
CA PRO A 219 -9.97 3.90 -26.59
C PRO A 219 -9.60 2.41 -26.62
N PHE A 220 -9.91 1.72 -25.53
CA PHE A 220 -10.07 0.26 -25.56
C PHE A 220 -11.46 -0.08 -26.08
N ILE A 221 -11.54 -1.10 -26.95
CA ILE A 221 -12.78 -1.58 -27.56
C ILE A 221 -13.09 -2.95 -26.97
N THR A 222 -14.36 -3.17 -26.62
CA THR A 222 -14.90 -4.45 -26.16
C THR A 222 -16.23 -4.72 -26.87
N HIS A 223 -16.78 -5.91 -26.70
CA HIS A 223 -18.00 -6.33 -27.40
C HIS A 223 -19.07 -6.76 -26.40
N HIS A 224 -20.30 -6.24 -26.57
CA HIS A 224 -21.44 -6.55 -25.71
C HIS A 224 -22.32 -7.64 -26.35
N ASN A 225 -22.06 -8.90 -26.00
CA ASN A 225 -22.68 -10.09 -26.61
C ASN A 225 -24.22 -10.03 -26.76
N ALA A 226 -24.95 -9.56 -25.74
CA ALA A 226 -26.42 -9.60 -25.78
C ALA A 226 -27.06 -8.51 -26.65
N LEU A 227 -26.31 -7.43 -26.92
CA LEU A 227 -26.77 -6.32 -27.77
C LEU A 227 -26.13 -6.39 -29.16
N ASP A 228 -25.14 -7.28 -29.34
CA ASP A 228 -24.36 -7.44 -30.56
C ASP A 228 -23.78 -6.11 -31.07
N ILE A 229 -23.19 -5.33 -30.16
CA ILE A 229 -22.55 -4.05 -30.47
C ILE A 229 -21.16 -3.96 -29.85
N ASP A 230 -20.29 -3.18 -30.49
CA ASP A 230 -19.04 -2.76 -29.89
C ASP A 230 -19.26 -1.62 -28.89
N MET A 231 -18.49 -1.66 -27.81
CA MET A 231 -18.47 -0.64 -26.76
C MET A 231 -17.04 -0.19 -26.50
N TYR A 232 -16.91 1.02 -25.98
CA TYR A 232 -15.64 1.67 -25.73
C TYR A 232 -15.49 1.95 -24.24
N MET A 233 -14.34 1.60 -23.68
CA MET A 233 -13.97 2.04 -22.34
C MET A 233 -13.76 3.57 -22.37
N ARG A 234 -14.32 4.28 -21.38
CA ARG A 234 -14.24 5.75 -21.31
C ARG A 234 -12.79 6.27 -21.25
N ILE A 235 -12.53 7.30 -22.03
CA ILE A 235 -11.25 8.04 -22.06
C ILE A 235 -11.27 9.31 -21.22
N ALA A 236 -12.46 9.74 -20.81
CA ALA A 236 -12.79 10.89 -19.96
C ALA A 236 -14.22 10.71 -19.39
N THR A 237 -14.56 11.51 -18.37
CA THR A 237 -15.90 11.58 -17.76
C THR A 237 -16.68 12.84 -18.18
N GLU A 238 -16.04 13.72 -18.97
CA GLU A 238 -16.53 15.03 -19.39
C GLU A 238 -17.97 15.05 -19.93
N LEU A 239 -18.27 14.26 -20.97
CA LEU A 239 -19.55 14.40 -21.69
C LEU A 239 -20.75 13.99 -20.83
N PRO A 240 -20.72 12.85 -20.10
CA PRO A 240 -21.74 12.55 -19.09
C PRO A 240 -21.89 13.63 -18.02
N LEU A 241 -20.80 14.16 -17.46
CA LEU A 241 -20.88 15.18 -16.41
C LEU A 241 -21.52 16.48 -16.92
N LYS A 242 -21.18 16.94 -18.14
CA LYS A 242 -21.85 18.09 -18.76
C LYS A 242 -23.34 17.87 -18.98
N ARG A 243 -23.78 16.65 -19.28
CA ARG A 243 -25.22 16.32 -19.38
C ARG A 243 -25.94 16.49 -18.05
N LEU A 244 -25.27 16.23 -16.92
CA LEU A 244 -25.83 16.47 -15.58
C LEU A 244 -25.99 17.96 -15.29
N ILE A 245 -25.01 18.79 -15.70
CA ILE A 245 -25.14 20.25 -15.63
C ILE A 245 -26.37 20.73 -16.43
N VAL A 246 -26.56 20.23 -17.66
CA VAL A 246 -27.76 20.52 -18.48
C VAL A 246 -29.04 20.07 -17.78
N GLY A 247 -28.98 18.95 -17.05
CA GLY A 247 -30.08 18.43 -16.22
C GLY A 247 -30.36 19.22 -14.94
N GLY A 248 -29.60 20.28 -14.65
CA GLY A 248 -29.80 21.16 -13.50
C GLY A 248 -28.95 20.83 -12.27
N MET A 249 -28.02 19.87 -12.35
CA MET A 249 -27.07 19.62 -11.27
C MET A 249 -25.93 20.64 -11.35
N GLU A 250 -26.02 21.74 -10.61
CA GLU A 250 -25.12 22.90 -10.78
C GLU A 250 -23.66 22.64 -10.38
N ARG A 251 -23.38 21.64 -9.54
CA ARG A 251 -22.03 21.26 -9.10
C ARG A 251 -21.89 19.75 -8.99
N VAL A 252 -21.09 19.15 -9.86
CA VAL A 252 -20.86 17.69 -9.89
C VAL A 252 -19.38 17.36 -10.02
N TYR A 253 -18.96 16.24 -9.46
CA TYR A 253 -17.63 15.68 -9.69
C TYR A 253 -17.65 14.17 -9.74
N GLU A 254 -16.64 13.59 -10.39
CA GLU A 254 -16.39 12.15 -10.37
C GLU A 254 -14.90 11.90 -10.15
N ILE A 255 -14.57 11.04 -9.18
CA ILE A 255 -13.24 10.45 -9.04
C ILE A 255 -13.28 9.03 -9.61
N GLY A 256 -12.83 8.88 -10.85
CA GLY A 256 -13.06 7.66 -11.61
C GLY A 256 -11.82 7.14 -12.32
N ARG A 257 -11.85 5.85 -12.70
CA ARG A 257 -10.87 5.27 -13.62
C ARG A 257 -11.18 5.70 -15.05
N ILE A 258 -10.17 6.10 -15.80
CA ILE A 258 -10.22 6.26 -17.25
C ILE A 258 -9.18 5.37 -17.92
N PHE A 259 -9.43 5.03 -19.18
CA PHE A 259 -8.68 4.01 -19.90
C PHE A 259 -8.20 4.58 -21.24
N ARG A 260 -6.90 4.48 -21.52
CA ARG A 260 -6.31 4.94 -22.78
C ARG A 260 -5.40 3.86 -23.35
N ASN A 261 -5.69 3.44 -24.57
CA ASN A 261 -4.96 2.39 -25.28
C ASN A 261 -3.73 2.99 -25.98
N GLU A 262 -2.79 3.42 -25.16
CA GLU A 262 -1.56 4.13 -25.53
C GLU A 262 -0.32 3.39 -25.03
N GLY A 263 0.87 3.90 -25.35
CA GLY A 263 2.12 3.37 -24.83
C GLY A 263 2.23 3.53 -23.30
N MET A 264 3.09 2.72 -22.68
CA MET A 264 3.37 2.78 -21.25
C MET A 264 4.76 3.34 -20.98
N ASP A 265 4.87 4.21 -19.98
CA ASP A 265 6.13 4.69 -19.44
C ASP A 265 6.00 5.01 -17.94
N ALA A 266 7.00 5.66 -17.34
CA ALA A 266 7.01 5.98 -15.91
C ALA A 266 5.89 6.95 -15.47
N LYS A 267 5.23 7.64 -16.40
CA LYS A 267 4.15 8.62 -16.17
C LYS A 267 2.82 8.21 -16.81
N HIS A 268 2.82 7.26 -17.74
CA HIS A 268 1.64 6.81 -18.47
C HIS A 268 1.32 5.35 -18.17
N ASN A 269 0.15 5.12 -17.58
CA ASN A 269 -0.43 3.80 -17.38
C ASN A 269 -1.74 3.70 -18.18
N PRO A 270 -2.09 2.55 -18.79
CA PRO A 270 -3.27 2.42 -19.66
C PRO A 270 -4.58 2.64 -18.91
N GLU A 271 -4.55 2.53 -17.59
CA GLU A 271 -5.66 2.87 -16.71
C GLU A 271 -5.17 3.79 -15.58
N PHE A 272 -5.90 4.86 -15.29
CA PHE A 272 -5.50 5.80 -14.24
C PHE A 272 -6.70 6.55 -13.66
N THR A 273 -6.54 7.00 -12.41
CA THR A 273 -7.58 7.74 -11.70
C THR A 273 -7.46 9.22 -12.02
N THR A 274 -8.58 9.82 -12.37
CA THR A 274 -8.72 11.28 -12.50
C THR A 274 -9.82 11.77 -11.57
N ILE A 275 -9.81 13.06 -11.30
CA ILE A 275 -11.00 13.80 -10.89
C ILE A 275 -11.39 14.70 -12.05
N GLU A 276 -12.66 14.70 -12.42
CA GLU A 276 -13.27 15.77 -13.20
C GLU A 276 -14.40 16.39 -12.40
N PHE A 277 -14.55 17.69 -12.48
CA PHE A 277 -15.60 18.43 -11.80
C PHE A 277 -16.11 19.58 -12.67
N TYR A 278 -17.40 19.86 -12.54
CA TYR A 278 -18.10 20.88 -13.30
C TYR A 278 -18.95 21.72 -12.33
N GLU A 279 -18.92 23.03 -12.52
CA GLU A 279 -19.67 24.01 -11.73
C GLU A 279 -20.35 24.99 -12.71
N ALA A 280 -21.65 25.23 -12.53
CA ALA A 280 -22.42 26.21 -13.29
C ALA A 280 -22.14 27.64 -12.78
N TYR A 281 -22.32 28.63 -13.66
CA TYR A 281 -22.19 30.06 -13.36
C TYR A 281 -20.80 30.51 -12.84
N THR A 282 -19.75 29.77 -13.19
CA THR A 282 -18.35 30.15 -12.96
C THR A 282 -17.59 30.11 -14.28
N ASP A 283 -16.43 30.76 -14.29
CA ASP A 283 -15.44 30.65 -15.36
C ASP A 283 -14.21 29.86 -14.89
N TYR A 284 -13.16 29.88 -15.72
CA TYR A 284 -11.90 29.21 -15.44
C TYR A 284 -11.12 29.82 -14.27
N ASN A 285 -11.36 31.08 -13.88
CA ASN A 285 -10.74 31.69 -12.70
C ASN A 285 -11.29 31.05 -11.42
N GLY A 286 -12.60 30.83 -11.35
CA GLY A 286 -13.18 30.05 -10.26
C GLY A 286 -12.60 28.63 -10.20
N MET A 287 -12.35 28.00 -11.35
CA MET A 287 -11.69 26.68 -11.39
C MET A 287 -10.22 26.72 -10.92
N MET A 288 -9.48 27.80 -11.17
CA MET A 288 -8.15 27.99 -10.57
C MET A 288 -8.22 27.99 -9.05
N ASP A 289 -9.16 28.75 -8.47
CA ASP A 289 -9.32 28.86 -7.02
C ASP A 289 -9.71 27.50 -6.39
N ARG A 290 -10.60 26.74 -7.04
CA ARG A 290 -10.94 25.37 -6.62
C ARG A 290 -9.73 24.44 -6.67
N THR A 291 -8.94 24.54 -7.72
CA THR A 291 -7.73 23.72 -7.91
C THR A 291 -6.72 23.99 -6.81
N GLU A 292 -6.43 25.26 -6.49
CA GLU A 292 -5.53 25.62 -5.39
C GLU A 292 -5.99 25.02 -4.06
N ALA A 293 -7.29 25.10 -3.74
CA ALA A 293 -7.86 24.52 -2.52
C ALA A 293 -7.66 23.00 -2.46
N ILE A 294 -7.90 22.29 -3.56
CA ILE A 294 -7.69 20.84 -3.65
C ILE A 294 -6.24 20.48 -3.33
N PHE A 295 -5.27 21.14 -3.98
CA PHE A 295 -3.84 20.85 -3.78
C PHE A 295 -3.39 21.17 -2.35
N ARG A 296 -3.78 22.32 -1.81
CA ARG A 296 -3.42 22.76 -0.46
C ARG A 296 -3.95 21.82 0.61
N ASN A 297 -5.23 21.46 0.53
CA ASN A 297 -5.86 20.54 1.47
C ASN A 297 -5.29 19.13 1.36
N ALA A 298 -5.05 18.64 0.14
CA ALA A 298 -4.44 17.33 -0.08
C ALA A 298 -3.03 17.23 0.50
N ALA A 299 -2.22 18.29 0.38
CA ALA A 299 -0.87 18.34 0.95
C ALA A 299 -0.90 18.31 2.48
N LEU A 300 -1.77 19.11 3.11
CA LEU A 300 -1.99 19.09 4.55
C LEU A 300 -2.47 17.71 5.03
N ALA A 301 -3.44 17.10 4.35
CA ALA A 301 -3.96 15.78 4.73
C ALA A 301 -2.90 14.68 4.62
N ALA A 302 -2.08 14.70 3.57
CA ALA A 302 -1.08 13.67 3.31
C ALA A 302 0.17 13.81 4.18
N ASN A 303 0.66 15.05 4.36
CA ASN A 303 1.98 15.33 4.93
C ASN A 303 1.93 16.15 6.23
N GLY A 304 0.76 16.68 6.63
CA GLY A 304 0.62 17.58 7.78
C GLY A 304 1.13 19.01 7.53
N THR A 305 1.59 19.31 6.31
CA THR A 305 2.17 20.61 5.93
C THR A 305 1.93 20.89 4.46
N THR A 306 1.89 22.18 4.08
CA THR A 306 1.86 22.65 2.68
C THR A 306 3.25 22.83 2.09
N LYS A 307 4.30 22.80 2.91
CA LYS A 307 5.71 22.93 2.49
C LYS A 307 6.24 21.57 2.05
N LEU A 308 6.67 21.49 0.81
CA LEU A 308 7.13 20.25 0.18
C LEU A 308 8.51 20.46 -0.44
N THR A 309 9.29 19.37 -0.50
CA THR A 309 10.51 19.31 -1.28
C THR A 309 10.37 18.23 -2.35
N TYR A 310 10.50 18.60 -3.61
CA TYR A 310 10.45 17.66 -4.73
C TYR A 310 11.70 17.83 -5.61
N LYS A 311 12.50 16.77 -5.72
CA LYS A 311 13.77 16.78 -6.48
C LYS A 311 14.70 17.95 -6.14
N GLY A 312 14.77 18.30 -4.85
CA GLY A 312 15.60 19.41 -4.35
C GLY A 312 14.98 20.80 -4.51
N VAL A 313 13.77 20.91 -5.08
CA VAL A 313 13.02 22.17 -5.17
C VAL A 313 12.07 22.25 -3.99
N GLU A 314 12.22 23.29 -3.17
CA GLU A 314 11.27 23.65 -2.13
C GLU A 314 10.08 24.40 -2.73
N MET A 315 8.87 24.07 -2.27
CA MET A 315 7.63 24.72 -2.68
C MET A 315 6.68 24.80 -1.49
N ASP A 316 5.89 25.88 -1.42
CA ASP A 316 4.83 26.03 -0.43
C ASP A 316 3.48 26.16 -1.14
N LEU A 317 2.61 25.16 -0.96
CA LEU A 317 1.27 25.15 -1.56
C LEU A 317 0.27 26.04 -0.78
N ALA A 318 0.70 26.68 0.32
CA ALA A 318 -0.10 27.70 0.98
C ALA A 318 -0.19 28.98 0.14
N GLU A 319 0.88 29.33 -0.56
CA GLU A 319 0.96 30.53 -1.38
C GLU A 319 0.02 30.46 -2.60
N PRO A 320 -0.46 31.62 -3.10
CA PRO A 320 -1.17 31.67 -4.38
C PRO A 320 -0.31 31.11 -5.50
N PHE A 321 -0.91 30.33 -6.40
CA PHE A 321 -0.15 29.73 -7.49
C PHE A 321 0.19 30.80 -8.53
N GLU A 322 1.38 30.71 -9.12
CA GLU A 322 1.78 31.62 -10.20
C GLU A 322 0.83 31.44 -11.40
N ARG A 323 0.18 32.52 -11.83
CA ARG A 323 -0.74 32.54 -12.98
C ARG A 323 -0.07 33.26 -14.13
N LEU A 324 0.18 32.53 -15.21
CA LEU A 324 0.74 33.04 -16.46
C LEU A 324 -0.09 32.56 -17.64
N THR A 325 -0.25 33.41 -18.65
CA THR A 325 -0.66 32.95 -19.97
C THR A 325 0.45 32.09 -20.59
N MET A 326 0.10 31.24 -21.56
CA MET A 326 1.09 30.44 -22.29
C MET A 326 2.17 31.33 -22.94
N ALA A 327 1.77 32.48 -23.51
CA ALA A 327 2.70 33.40 -24.16
C ALA A 327 3.71 34.02 -23.18
N GLU A 328 3.27 34.39 -21.98
CA GLU A 328 4.15 34.89 -20.92
C GLU A 328 5.11 33.80 -20.44
N ALA A 329 4.61 32.57 -20.24
CA ALA A 329 5.43 31.45 -19.79
C ALA A 329 6.51 31.06 -20.81
N VAL A 330 6.23 31.10 -22.11
CA VAL A 330 7.22 30.83 -23.16
C VAL A 330 8.29 31.92 -23.25
N LYS A 331 7.92 33.16 -22.91
CA LYS A 331 8.84 34.31 -22.94
C LYS A 331 9.78 34.36 -21.73
N LYS A 332 9.34 33.83 -20.59
CA LYS A 332 10.07 33.80 -19.32
C LYS A 332 11.20 32.77 -19.34
#